data_AF-A0A519S6K2-F1
#
_entry.id   AF-A0A519S6K2-F1
#
_cell.length_a   1.000
_cell.length_b   1.000
_cell.length_c   1.000
_cell.angle_alpha   90.00
_cell.angle_beta   90.00
_cell.angle_gamma   90.00
#
_symmetry.space_group_name_H-M   'P 1'
#
loop_
_entity.id
_entity.type
_entity.pdbx_description
1 polymer ?
#
loop_
_entity_poly.entity_id
_entity_poly.type
_entity_poly.pdbx_seq_one_letter_code
_entity_poly.pdbx_strand_id
1 'polypeptide(L)'
;MKYLHNKGWNSKAVFLGAIGAFTLISIYFFKKRNQKCTGRSKSASPATDDHSIIQDRLNAERYVFTLPDEAGDIQAIVEAGGECYAVHLNGEYAGSIWQEENSGLQWSTHEAKLEPYLWEISAKLSEAFSRKGFPSLLMGAYPEILSTNWKTSETLEVILNAETDIEVFGTFLKDEVLNLVRFEEHLDLMVKKENDAYFIIVTIN
;
A
#
# COMPACT_ATOMS: atom_id res chain seq x y z
N MET A 1 -49.83 -44.99 -44.09
CA MET A 1 -48.82 -45.52 -45.03
C MET A 1 -47.59 -44.63 -44.95
N LYS A 2 -46.41 -45.23 -44.70
CA LYS A 2 -45.04 -44.68 -44.79
C LYS A 2 -44.50 -43.72 -43.70
N TYR A 3 -43.71 -44.35 -42.82
CA TYR A 3 -42.54 -43.92 -42.07
C TYR A 3 -41.58 -42.95 -42.78
N LEU A 4 -40.83 -42.16 -41.98
CA LEU A 4 -39.40 -41.78 -42.13
C LEU A 4 -39.00 -41.00 -40.85
N HIS A 5 -38.51 -41.63 -39.77
CA HIS A 5 -37.10 -41.95 -39.47
C HIS A 5 -36.09 -40.89 -39.94
N ASN A 6 -35.65 -40.00 -39.04
CA ASN A 6 -34.47 -39.17 -39.24
C ASN A 6 -33.40 -39.54 -38.20
N LYS A 7 -32.23 -39.93 -38.69
CA LYS A 7 -31.09 -40.47 -37.94
C LYS A 7 -30.29 -39.33 -37.30
N GLY A 8 -29.75 -39.61 -36.12
CA GLY A 8 -28.90 -38.71 -35.36
C GLY A 8 -27.51 -38.48 -35.96
N TRP A 9 -26.93 -37.36 -35.59
CA TRP A 9 -25.53 -37.05 -35.81
C TRP A 9 -24.81 -37.02 -34.45
N ASN A 10 -23.83 -37.90 -34.29
CA ASN A 10 -22.95 -37.98 -33.15
C ASN A 10 -21.92 -36.85 -33.20
N SER A 11 -22.07 -35.84 -32.37
CA SER A 11 -21.05 -34.81 -32.09
C SER A 11 -20.11 -35.29 -31.00
N LYS A 12 -19.20 -36.22 -31.31
CA LYS A 12 -18.05 -36.57 -30.46
C LYS A 12 -16.83 -36.74 -31.34
N ALA A 13 -16.05 -35.68 -31.52
CA ALA A 13 -14.59 -35.71 -31.74
C ALA A 13 -14.08 -34.40 -32.33
N VAL A 14 -13.90 -33.34 -31.53
CA VAL A 14 -12.83 -32.34 -31.75
C VAL A 14 -12.56 -31.62 -30.42
N PHE A 15 -11.85 -32.23 -29.47
CA PHE A 15 -11.24 -31.51 -28.34
C PHE A 15 -10.08 -32.33 -27.76
N LEU A 16 -9.03 -32.52 -28.54
CA LEU A 16 -7.77 -33.12 -28.10
C LEU A 16 -6.65 -32.47 -28.90
N GLY A 17 -6.18 -31.30 -28.45
CA GLY A 17 -5.08 -30.61 -29.12
C GLY A 17 -4.89 -29.14 -28.73
N ALA A 18 -4.93 -28.81 -27.44
CA ALA A 18 -4.59 -27.45 -26.99
C ALA A 18 -4.09 -27.40 -25.52
N ILE A 19 -3.40 -28.44 -25.04
CA ILE A 19 -2.81 -28.45 -23.69
C ILE A 19 -1.34 -28.84 -23.86
N GLY A 20 -0.48 -27.87 -24.12
CA GLY A 20 0.96 -28.14 -24.25
C GLY A 20 1.85 -26.92 -24.44
N ALA A 21 1.31 -25.78 -24.90
CA ALA A 21 2.11 -24.59 -25.17
C ALA A 21 2.10 -23.54 -24.05
N PHE A 22 1.26 -23.67 -23.02
CA PHE A 22 1.10 -22.64 -21.98
C PHE A 22 1.97 -22.81 -20.73
N THR A 23 2.62 -23.96 -20.52
CA THR A 23 3.36 -24.22 -19.26
C THR A 23 4.78 -23.65 -19.25
N LEU A 24 5.40 -23.40 -20.40
CA LEU A 24 6.78 -22.89 -20.46
C LEU A 24 6.91 -21.36 -20.34
N ILE A 25 5.87 -20.61 -20.71
CA ILE A 25 5.90 -19.13 -20.61
C ILE A 25 5.78 -18.69 -19.14
N SER A 26 4.98 -19.38 -18.33
CA SER A 26 4.77 -19.05 -16.92
C SER A 26 6.05 -19.20 -16.08
N ILE A 27 6.88 -20.21 -16.38
CA ILE A 27 8.15 -20.45 -15.67
C ILE A 27 9.19 -19.37 -16.01
N TYR A 28 9.20 -18.87 -17.25
CA TYR A 28 10.14 -17.83 -17.67
C TYR A 28 9.85 -16.46 -17.03
N PHE A 29 8.57 -16.08 -16.89
CA PHE A 29 8.20 -14.85 -16.18
C PHE A 29 8.45 -14.92 -14.67
N PHE A 30 8.22 -16.07 -14.05
CA PHE A 30 8.50 -16.26 -12.61
C PHE A 30 10.01 -16.16 -12.30
N LYS A 31 10.87 -16.70 -13.18
CA LYS A 31 12.33 -16.60 -13.00
C LYS A 31 12.88 -15.20 -13.24
N LYS A 32 12.24 -14.39 -14.09
CA LYS A 32 12.65 -13.00 -14.38
C LYS A 32 12.26 -12.00 -13.28
N ARG A 33 11.19 -12.27 -12.51
CA ARG A 33 10.78 -11.42 -11.36
C ARG A 33 11.74 -11.59 -10.17
N ASN A 34 12.31 -12.78 -9.99
CA ASN A 34 13.23 -13.09 -8.87
C ASN A 34 14.65 -12.47 -8.98
N GLN A 35 14.99 -11.84 -10.12
CA GLN A 35 16.31 -11.22 -10.32
C GLN A 35 16.33 -9.70 -10.04
N LYS A 36 15.19 -9.05 -9.82
CA LYS A 36 15.18 -7.60 -9.59
C LYS A 36 15.43 -7.20 -8.12
N CYS A 37 15.13 -8.07 -7.16
CA CYS A 37 15.33 -7.78 -5.74
C CYS A 37 16.67 -8.30 -5.18
N THR A 38 17.43 -9.10 -5.95
CA THR A 38 18.73 -9.64 -5.53
C THR A 38 19.89 -8.81 -6.08
N GLY A 39 19.80 -7.49 -5.94
CA GLY A 39 20.92 -6.57 -6.09
C GLY A 39 21.90 -6.70 -4.93
N ARG A 40 22.75 -7.74 -4.97
CA ARG A 40 23.84 -7.96 -4.01
C ARG A 40 24.85 -6.81 -4.14
N SER A 41 24.73 -5.77 -3.32
CA SER A 41 25.76 -4.77 -3.12
C SER A 41 27.04 -5.47 -2.67
N LYS A 42 27.98 -5.64 -3.61
CA LYS A 42 29.34 -6.08 -3.30
C LYS A 42 30.00 -4.98 -2.51
N SER A 43 30.39 -5.29 -1.27
CA SER A 43 31.35 -4.49 -0.51
C SER A 43 32.66 -4.42 -1.28
N ALA A 44 33.00 -3.23 -1.75
CA ALA A 44 34.35 -2.86 -2.12
C ALA A 44 34.63 -1.49 -1.52
N SER A 45 35.31 -1.46 -0.37
CA SER A 45 36.22 -0.35 -0.08
C SER A 45 37.44 -0.53 -0.98
N PRO A 46 37.96 0.56 -1.58
CA PRO A 46 38.89 1.37 -0.82
C PRO A 46 38.61 2.88 -0.89
N ALA A 47 39.16 3.56 0.10
CA ALA A 47 39.05 4.98 0.38
C ALA A 47 39.51 5.87 -0.78
N THR A 48 38.69 6.87 -1.10
CA THR A 48 39.12 8.20 -1.52
C THR A 48 37.97 9.17 -1.23
N ASP A 49 38.29 10.22 -0.46
CA ASP A 49 37.44 11.36 -0.16
C ASP A 49 36.85 11.95 -1.46
N ASP A 50 35.54 11.90 -1.62
CA ASP A 50 34.82 12.79 -2.54
C ASP A 50 33.41 13.06 -2.01
N HIS A 51 33.22 14.24 -1.45
CA HIS A 51 32.07 14.64 -0.63
C HIS A 51 30.80 14.99 -1.44
N SER A 52 30.69 14.59 -2.72
CA SER A 52 29.59 15.03 -3.60
C SER A 52 28.77 13.94 -4.31
N ILE A 53 28.89 12.65 -3.96
CA ILE A 53 28.14 11.56 -4.63
C ILE A 53 26.86 11.13 -3.87
N ILE A 54 26.61 11.60 -2.64
CA ILE A 54 25.44 11.12 -1.84
C ILE A 54 24.12 11.81 -2.22
N GLN A 55 24.15 12.99 -2.86
CA GLN A 55 22.94 13.78 -3.11
C GLN A 55 22.09 13.35 -4.31
N ASP A 56 22.54 12.37 -5.11
CA ASP A 56 21.76 11.83 -6.24
C ASP A 56 21.15 10.45 -5.94
N ARG A 57 20.91 10.17 -4.65
CA ARG A 57 19.96 9.14 -4.25
C ARG A 57 18.57 9.72 -4.48
N LEU A 58 17.98 9.36 -5.64
CA LEU A 58 16.53 9.33 -5.87
C LEU A 58 15.79 9.28 -4.54
N ASN A 59 14.86 10.22 -4.30
CA ASN A 59 14.04 10.33 -3.10
C ASN A 59 13.29 9.02 -2.79
N ALA A 60 14.00 8.01 -2.31
CA ALA A 60 13.45 6.73 -1.92
C ALA A 60 12.70 6.98 -0.63
N GLU A 61 11.40 6.69 -0.65
CA GLU A 61 10.59 6.81 0.55
C GLU A 61 11.18 5.90 1.63
N ARG A 62 11.50 6.50 2.78
CA ARG A 62 12.09 5.81 3.93
C ARG A 62 11.18 5.98 5.13
N TYR A 63 10.85 4.86 5.75
CA TYR A 63 10.04 4.77 6.95
C TYR A 63 10.89 4.20 8.08
N VAL A 64 10.73 4.73 9.29
CA VAL A 64 11.46 4.27 10.48
C VAL A 64 10.46 4.01 11.59
N PHE A 65 10.47 2.78 12.11
CA PHE A 65 9.54 2.30 13.13
C PHE A 65 10.31 1.71 14.30
N THR A 66 9.64 1.63 15.45
CA THR A 66 10.08 0.85 16.61
C THR A 66 9.12 -0.32 16.74
N LEU A 67 9.65 -1.55 16.78
CA LEU A 67 8.87 -2.78 16.85
C LEU A 67 9.16 -3.50 18.17
N PRO A 68 8.17 -4.14 18.81
CA PRO A 68 8.41 -4.97 19.98
C PRO A 68 9.10 -6.29 19.57
N ASP A 69 10.07 -6.74 20.36
CA ASP A 69 10.73 -8.04 20.23
C ASP A 69 10.93 -8.70 21.60
N GLU A 70 11.19 -10.01 21.64
CA GLU A 70 11.38 -10.75 22.90
C GLU A 70 12.56 -10.20 23.75
N ALA A 71 13.58 -9.64 23.10
CA ALA A 71 14.75 -9.05 23.74
C ALA A 71 14.60 -7.55 24.08
N GLY A 72 13.47 -6.94 23.75
CA GLY A 72 13.20 -5.50 23.86
C GLY A 72 12.91 -4.85 22.51
N ASP A 73 12.71 -3.54 22.49
CA ASP A 73 12.34 -2.82 21.26
C ASP A 73 13.47 -2.84 20.21
N ILE A 74 13.11 -3.08 18.95
CA ILE A 74 14.03 -3.03 17.80
C ILE A 74 13.64 -1.92 16.83
N GLN A 75 14.63 -1.33 16.16
CA GLN A 75 14.39 -0.34 15.12
C GLN A 75 14.23 -1.02 13.77
N ALA A 76 13.12 -0.76 13.07
CA ALA A 76 12.92 -1.17 11.69
C ALA A 76 13.02 0.03 10.75
N ILE A 77 13.85 -0.07 9.71
CA ILE A 77 13.96 0.90 8.64
C ILE A 77 13.47 0.24 7.36
N VAL A 78 12.46 0.83 6.72
CA VAL A 78 11.87 0.34 5.48
C VAL A 78 12.12 1.36 4.37
N GLU A 79 12.82 0.94 3.31
CA GLU A 79 13.21 1.81 2.19
C GLU A 79 12.59 1.31 0.89
N ALA A 80 11.91 2.19 0.15
CA ALA A 80 11.28 1.86 -1.12
C ALA A 80 12.33 1.60 -2.21
N GLY A 81 12.18 0.49 -2.94
CA GLY A 81 13.08 0.01 -3.98
C GLY A 81 12.33 -0.50 -5.21
N GLY A 82 11.55 0.35 -5.87
CA GLY A 82 10.72 -0.03 -7.01
C GLY A 82 9.41 -0.67 -6.57
N GLU A 83 9.19 -1.95 -6.90
CA GLU A 83 7.97 -2.71 -6.51
C GLU A 83 8.09 -3.38 -5.14
N CYS A 84 9.24 -3.28 -4.48
CA CYS A 84 9.51 -3.87 -3.17
C CYS A 84 10.09 -2.83 -2.21
N TYR A 85 10.11 -3.19 -0.94
CA TYR A 85 10.70 -2.41 0.13
C TYR A 85 11.79 -3.23 0.81
N ALA A 86 12.98 -2.65 0.94
CA ALA A 86 14.08 -3.22 1.70
C ALA A 86 13.84 -2.94 3.19
N VAL A 87 13.97 -3.97 4.03
CA VAL A 87 13.79 -3.85 5.48
C VAL A 87 15.11 -4.09 6.19
N HIS A 88 15.47 -3.17 7.07
CA HIS A 88 16.61 -3.28 7.97
C HIS A 88 16.12 -3.32 9.42
N LEU A 89 16.56 -4.31 10.20
CA LEU A 89 16.28 -4.44 11.63
C LEU A 89 17.57 -4.15 12.41
N ASN A 90 17.53 -3.18 13.32
CA ASN A 90 18.69 -2.68 14.07
C ASN A 90 19.90 -2.33 13.18
N GLY A 91 19.62 -1.78 11.99
CA GLY A 91 20.62 -1.39 10.99
C GLY A 91 21.09 -2.52 10.07
N GLU A 92 20.76 -3.79 10.37
CA GLU A 92 21.09 -4.93 9.52
C GLU A 92 20.00 -5.22 8.50
N TYR A 93 20.37 -5.44 7.24
CA TYR A 93 19.41 -5.88 6.23
C TYR A 93 18.79 -7.22 6.64
N ALA A 94 17.46 -7.24 6.76
CA ALA A 94 16.69 -8.38 7.20
C ALA A 94 15.95 -9.09 6.05
N GLY A 95 15.63 -8.36 4.97
CA GLY A 95 14.96 -8.92 3.81
C GLY A 95 14.23 -7.88 2.98
N SER A 96 13.35 -8.35 2.11
CA SER A 96 12.47 -7.50 1.31
C SER A 96 11.01 -7.87 1.55
N ILE A 97 10.14 -6.87 1.47
CA ILE A 97 8.69 -7.05 1.50
C ILE A 97 8.07 -6.43 0.24
N TRP A 98 6.92 -6.91 -0.16
CA TRP A 98 6.14 -6.34 -1.25
C TRP A 98 4.65 -6.48 -0.94
N GLN A 99 3.86 -5.58 -1.51
CA GLN A 99 2.41 -5.64 -1.41
C GLN A 99 1.86 -6.58 -2.49
N GLU A 100 0.91 -7.41 -2.14
CA GLU A 100 0.19 -8.23 -3.11
C GLU A 100 -0.91 -7.44 -3.82
N GLU A 101 -0.83 -7.37 -5.15
CA GLU A 101 -1.71 -6.55 -5.99
C GLU A 101 -3.19 -6.98 -5.94
N ASN A 102 -3.46 -8.26 -5.68
CA ASN A 102 -4.81 -8.85 -5.77
C ASN A 102 -5.53 -9.00 -4.41
N SER A 103 -4.85 -8.75 -3.29
CA SER A 103 -5.36 -9.05 -1.94
C SER A 103 -5.41 -7.83 -1.03
N GLY A 104 -5.17 -6.63 -1.55
CA GLY A 104 -5.29 -5.35 -0.82
C GLY A 104 -4.00 -4.97 -0.09
N LEU A 105 -4.11 -4.45 1.15
CA LEU A 105 -2.97 -4.07 2.01
C LEU A 105 -2.24 -5.28 2.63
N GLN A 106 -2.19 -6.41 1.92
CA GLN A 106 -1.47 -7.60 2.37
C GLN A 106 -0.03 -7.53 1.88
N TRP A 107 0.91 -7.70 2.81
CA TRP A 107 2.33 -7.69 2.55
C TRP A 107 2.88 -9.09 2.68
N SER A 108 3.83 -9.42 1.82
CA SER A 108 4.46 -10.75 1.75
C SER A 108 5.98 -10.61 1.79
N THR A 109 6.64 -11.64 2.30
CA THR A 109 8.10 -11.78 2.35
C THR A 109 8.50 -13.22 2.01
N HIS A 110 9.77 -13.44 1.67
CA HIS A 110 10.34 -14.78 1.57
C HIS A 110 11.40 -15.03 2.65
N GLU A 111 11.66 -14.02 3.48
CA GLU A 111 12.72 -14.02 4.45
C GLU A 111 12.18 -14.38 5.83
N ALA A 112 12.54 -15.58 6.31
CA ALA A 112 12.13 -16.08 7.62
C ALA A 112 12.46 -15.15 8.81
N LYS A 113 13.47 -14.27 8.66
CA LYS A 113 13.84 -13.25 9.67
C LYS A 113 12.77 -12.15 9.80
N LEU A 114 11.97 -11.91 8.76
CA LEU A 114 10.94 -10.87 8.74
C LEU A 114 9.56 -11.38 9.14
N GLU A 115 9.28 -12.68 8.99
CA GLU A 115 7.98 -13.28 9.31
C GLU A 115 7.40 -12.85 10.69
N PRO A 116 8.18 -12.81 11.80
CA PRO A 116 7.64 -12.40 13.09
C PRO A 116 7.19 -10.93 13.15
N TYR A 117 7.81 -10.08 12.32
CA TYR A 117 7.61 -8.63 12.32
C TYR A 117 6.71 -8.16 11.17
N LEU A 118 6.41 -9.05 10.22
CA LEU A 118 5.73 -8.68 8.97
C LEU A 118 4.39 -8.03 9.26
N TRP A 119 3.61 -8.58 10.20
CA TRP A 119 2.33 -8.00 10.61
C TRP A 119 2.47 -6.56 11.11
N GLU A 120 3.38 -6.32 12.05
CA GLU A 120 3.59 -4.99 12.66
C GLU A 120 4.11 -3.97 11.63
N ILE A 121 5.05 -4.39 10.78
CA ILE A 121 5.56 -3.56 9.68
C ILE A 121 4.44 -3.23 8.69
N SER A 122 3.59 -4.20 8.37
CA SER A 122 2.44 -4.03 7.47
C SER A 122 1.45 -3.03 8.01
N ALA A 123 1.10 -3.13 9.30
CA ALA A 123 0.22 -2.21 9.99
C ALA A 123 0.78 -0.78 9.92
N LYS A 124 2.05 -0.60 10.32
CA LYS A 124 2.71 0.71 10.33
C LYS A 124 2.90 1.32 8.94
N LEU A 125 3.20 0.52 7.92
CA LEU A 125 3.27 0.99 6.53
C LEU A 125 1.89 1.37 6.00
N SER A 126 0.88 0.53 6.24
CA SER A 126 -0.50 0.81 5.82
C SER A 126 -1.01 2.10 6.46
N GLU A 127 -0.69 2.31 7.74
CA GLU A 127 -0.97 3.54 8.46
C GLU A 127 -0.26 4.75 7.82
N ALA A 128 1.04 4.63 7.51
CA ALA A 128 1.81 5.69 6.87
C ALA A 128 1.29 6.03 5.46
N PHE A 129 0.89 5.02 4.67
CA PHE A 129 0.28 5.24 3.35
C PHE A 129 -1.09 5.87 3.46
N SER A 130 -1.93 5.39 4.37
CA SER A 130 -3.24 5.98 4.64
C SER A 130 -3.08 7.44 5.08
N ARG A 131 -2.17 7.76 6.01
CA ARG A 131 -1.95 9.15 6.46
C ARG A 131 -1.45 10.10 5.35
N LYS A 132 -0.59 9.62 4.45
CA LYS A 132 -0.11 10.41 3.31
C LYS A 132 -1.13 10.53 2.17
N GLY A 133 -1.84 9.44 1.87
CA GLY A 133 -2.76 9.36 0.74
C GLY A 133 -4.15 9.88 1.04
N PHE A 134 -4.63 9.73 2.28
CA PHE A 134 -5.98 10.08 2.69
C PHE A 134 -6.34 11.57 2.48
N PRO A 135 -5.47 12.55 2.79
CA PRO A 135 -5.75 13.95 2.49
C PRO A 135 -6.04 14.19 0.99
N SER A 136 -5.23 13.59 0.11
CA SER A 136 -5.41 13.66 -1.35
C SER A 136 -6.67 12.93 -1.80
N LEU A 137 -6.99 11.80 -1.17
CA LEU A 137 -8.19 11.01 -1.46
C LEU A 137 -9.46 11.78 -1.08
N LEU A 138 -9.49 12.40 0.10
CA LEU A 138 -10.59 13.26 0.54
C LEU A 138 -10.83 14.40 -0.44
N MET A 139 -9.76 15.12 -0.83
CA MET A 139 -9.86 16.22 -1.79
C MET A 139 -10.30 15.76 -3.18
N GLY A 140 -9.98 14.53 -3.58
CA GLY A 140 -10.44 13.95 -4.84
C GLY A 140 -11.89 13.47 -4.80
N ALA A 141 -12.34 12.98 -3.64
CA ALA A 141 -13.70 12.44 -3.45
C ALA A 141 -14.74 13.54 -3.22
N TYR A 142 -14.37 14.62 -2.55
CA TYR A 142 -15.31 15.66 -2.10
C TYR A 142 -14.91 17.05 -2.64
N PRO A 143 -15.60 17.58 -3.65
CA PRO A 143 -15.30 18.90 -4.23
C PRO A 143 -15.56 20.05 -3.26
N GLU A 144 -16.31 19.82 -2.18
CA GLU A 144 -16.53 20.79 -1.11
C GLU A 144 -15.26 21.09 -0.31
N ILE A 145 -14.29 20.16 -0.30
CA ILE A 145 -13.02 20.30 0.40
C ILE A 145 -12.04 21.11 -0.46
N LEU A 146 -11.67 22.30 0.02
CA LEU A 146 -10.69 23.16 -0.62
C LEU A 146 -9.25 22.74 -0.32
N SER A 147 -8.99 22.33 0.92
CA SER A 147 -7.66 21.90 1.35
C SER A 147 -7.71 21.06 2.63
N THR A 148 -6.63 20.34 2.86
CA THR A 148 -6.42 19.53 4.06
C THR A 148 -5.06 19.82 4.66
N ASN A 149 -4.95 19.74 5.99
CA ASN A 149 -3.69 20.01 6.68
C ASN A 149 -3.59 19.23 8.00
N TRP A 150 -2.52 18.46 8.17
CA TRP A 150 -2.26 17.76 9.43
C TRP A 150 -1.88 18.76 10.53
N LYS A 151 -2.67 18.82 11.61
CA LYS A 151 -2.35 19.62 12.80
C LYS A 151 -1.50 18.84 13.79
N THR A 152 -1.77 17.55 13.91
CA THR A 152 -1.06 16.61 14.77
C THR A 152 -0.95 15.26 14.05
N SER A 153 -0.34 14.27 14.69
CA SER A 153 -0.41 12.88 14.23
C SER A 153 -1.81 12.29 14.30
N GLU A 154 -2.77 12.89 14.99
CA GLU A 154 -4.11 12.32 15.20
C GLU A 154 -5.22 13.26 14.72
N THR A 155 -4.88 14.42 14.17
CA THR A 155 -5.85 15.44 13.78
C THR A 155 -5.56 15.98 12.39
N LEU A 156 -6.49 15.72 11.45
CA LEU A 156 -6.47 16.29 10.11
C LEU A 156 -7.48 17.43 10.02
N GLU A 157 -7.00 18.64 9.74
CA GLU A 157 -7.85 19.78 9.40
C GLU A 157 -8.38 19.63 7.98
N VAL A 158 -9.68 19.80 7.82
CA VAL A 158 -10.39 19.76 6.53
C VAL A 158 -11.09 21.11 6.35
N ILE A 159 -10.66 21.85 5.34
CA ILE A 159 -11.19 23.20 5.04
C ILE A 159 -12.20 23.08 3.89
N LEU A 160 -13.45 23.40 4.19
CA LEU A 160 -14.56 23.41 3.25
C LEU A 160 -14.76 24.78 2.62
N ASN A 161 -15.43 24.80 1.46
CA ASN A 161 -15.94 26.04 0.90
C ASN A 161 -16.96 26.73 1.84
N ALA A 162 -17.09 28.06 1.72
CA ALA A 162 -17.95 28.84 2.61
C ALA A 162 -19.45 28.52 2.48
N GLU A 163 -19.87 28.06 1.29
CA GLU A 163 -21.27 27.79 0.94
C GLU A 163 -21.77 26.44 1.46
N THR A 164 -20.86 25.50 1.80
CA THR A 164 -21.21 24.16 2.26
C THR A 164 -21.86 24.20 3.64
N ASP A 165 -22.93 23.45 3.85
CA ASP A 165 -23.48 23.24 5.18
C ASP A 165 -22.60 22.25 5.95
N ILE A 166 -21.96 22.74 7.01
CA ILE A 166 -20.99 21.96 7.80
C ILE A 166 -21.63 20.80 8.56
N GLU A 167 -22.87 20.95 9.03
CA GLU A 167 -23.57 19.93 9.82
C GLU A 167 -24.01 18.78 8.91
N VAL A 168 -24.54 19.13 7.73
CA VAL A 168 -24.93 18.16 6.70
C VAL A 168 -23.69 17.43 6.18
N PHE A 169 -22.63 18.15 5.84
CA PHE A 169 -21.38 17.55 5.35
C PHE A 169 -20.73 16.68 6.42
N GLY A 170 -20.68 17.13 7.68
CA GLY A 170 -20.11 16.36 8.79
C GLY A 170 -20.82 15.05 9.04
N THR A 171 -22.15 15.06 8.98
CA THR A 171 -22.96 13.84 9.13
C THR A 171 -22.68 12.87 7.98
N PHE A 172 -22.69 13.37 6.75
CA PHE A 172 -22.40 12.56 5.56
C PHE A 172 -20.97 11.99 5.58
N LEU A 173 -19.97 12.82 5.90
CA LEU A 173 -18.58 12.40 5.97
C LEU A 173 -18.39 11.32 7.04
N LYS A 174 -19.03 11.46 8.20
CA LYS A 174 -18.97 10.45 9.27
C LYS A 174 -19.46 9.08 8.80
N ASP A 175 -20.53 9.05 8.00
CA ASP A 175 -21.12 7.80 7.51
C ASP A 175 -20.30 7.18 6.37
N GLU A 176 -19.65 7.99 5.53
CA GLU A 176 -18.93 7.52 4.34
C GLU A 176 -17.42 7.33 4.52
N VAL A 177 -16.78 7.98 5.49
CA VAL A 177 -15.31 7.99 5.58
C VAL A 177 -14.71 6.60 5.80
N LEU A 178 -15.44 5.71 6.48
CA LEU A 178 -15.03 4.32 6.69
C LEU A 178 -15.04 3.47 5.40
N ASN A 179 -15.74 3.94 4.34
CA ASN A 179 -15.72 3.33 3.01
C ASN A 179 -14.50 3.75 2.19
N LEU A 180 -13.90 4.90 2.51
CA LEU A 180 -12.77 5.45 1.78
C LEU A 180 -11.43 4.86 2.24
N VAL A 181 -11.28 4.66 3.55
CA VAL A 181 -10.02 4.19 4.13
C VAL A 181 -10.29 3.49 5.45
N ARG A 182 -9.43 2.52 5.77
CA ARG A 182 -9.39 1.90 7.09
C ARG A 182 -8.16 2.44 7.82
N PHE A 183 -8.41 3.19 8.88
CA PHE A 183 -7.39 3.46 9.88
C PHE A 183 -7.41 2.33 10.91
N GLU A 184 -6.25 1.96 11.43
CA GLU A 184 -6.18 1.10 12.63
C GLU A 184 -6.12 1.94 13.90
N GLU A 185 -5.49 3.12 13.80
CA GLU A 185 -5.40 4.10 14.88
C GLU A 185 -6.57 5.10 14.86
N HIS A 186 -6.71 5.80 15.97
CA HIS A 186 -7.66 6.91 16.13
C HIS A 186 -7.29 8.09 15.22
N LEU A 187 -8.28 8.68 14.59
CA LEU A 187 -8.12 9.88 13.77
C LEU A 187 -9.31 10.83 13.94
N ASP A 188 -9.03 12.07 14.33
CA ASP A 188 -9.99 13.16 14.36
C ASP A 188 -9.90 14.01 13.08
N LEU A 189 -11.04 14.21 12.42
CA LEU A 189 -11.18 15.20 11.35
C LEU A 189 -11.75 16.49 11.92
N MET A 190 -10.94 17.53 11.94
CA MET A 190 -11.37 18.87 12.30
C MET A 190 -11.91 19.57 11.05
N VAL A 191 -13.22 19.51 10.87
CA VAL A 191 -13.90 20.06 9.69
C VAL A 191 -14.32 21.49 9.98
N LYS A 192 -13.95 22.43 9.10
CA LYS A 192 -14.28 23.86 9.22
C LYS A 192 -14.50 24.50 7.86
N LYS A 193 -15.19 25.63 7.83
CA LYS A 193 -15.28 26.46 6.61
C LYS A 193 -14.04 27.35 6.47
N GLU A 194 -13.75 27.72 5.23
CA GLU A 194 -12.87 28.83 4.93
C GLU A 194 -13.30 30.09 5.71
N ASN A 195 -12.34 30.75 6.35
CA ASN A 195 -12.52 32.00 7.11
C ASN A 195 -13.51 31.95 8.29
N ASP A 196 -13.94 30.76 8.72
CA ASP A 196 -14.77 30.57 9.92
C ASP A 196 -13.92 30.00 11.07
N ALA A 197 -14.28 30.38 12.30
CA ALA A 197 -13.72 29.84 13.54
C ALA A 197 -14.51 28.64 14.05
N TYR A 198 -15.77 28.47 13.63
CA TYR A 198 -16.56 27.29 13.94
C TYR A 198 -16.02 26.04 13.23
N PHE A 199 -15.94 24.95 13.98
CA PHE A 199 -15.53 23.65 13.48
C PHE A 199 -16.30 22.54 14.19
N ILE A 200 -16.41 21.40 13.53
CA ILE A 200 -16.92 20.16 14.10
C ILE A 200 -15.81 19.10 14.05
N ILE A 201 -15.89 18.10 14.93
CA ILE A 201 -14.95 16.98 14.97
C ILE A 201 -15.69 15.72 14.50
N VAL A 202 -15.14 15.06 13.48
CA VAL A 202 -15.56 13.74 13.04
C VAL A 202 -14.47 12.73 13.43
N THR A 203 -14.76 11.93 14.44
CA THR A 203 -13.85 10.89 14.93
C THR A 203 -13.97 9.61 14.12
N ILE A 204 -12.82 9.04 13.75
CA ILE A 204 -12.67 7.75 13.07
C ILE A 204 -11.89 6.82 14.01
N ASN A 205 -12.54 5.70 14.37
CA ASN A 205 -12.11 4.70 15.36
C ASN A 205 -12.01 5.21 16.81
#